data_AF-A0A9P1IFQ5-F1
#
_entry.id   AF-A0A9P1IFQ5-F1
#
_cell.length_a   1.000
_cell.length_b   1.000
_cell.length_c   1.000
_cell.angle_alpha   90.00
_cell.angle_beta   90.00
_cell.angle_gamma   90.00
#
_symmetry.space_group_name_H-M   'P 1'
#
loop_
_entity.id
_entity.type
_entity.pdbx_description
1 polymer ?
#
loop_
_entity_poly.entity_id
_entity_poly.type
_entity_poly.pdbx_seq_one_letter_code
_entity_poly.pdbx_strand_id
1 'polypeptide(L)'
;MDERKSKTKSTFLLRVLPQLILVGILSLHLVIGAFIFQCLDEELAKLRFLDVVFFEFITISTIGYGNISPTNDASRLFTIFFSIIGIPLLIVTLANFGKYLTKFYWKFQDFLRSEDAKSKLASDADMPIWVILFLYCSTMLFGSMWIDHNRNHFTVDDIYFGFISFATVGFGDTVPKTDKISEIIFAALYLGWGVVLTTILFNVFNNYFHRVYYLGRRFKGHRDVDVFIGGECITVSQITSLVAQQFHAAPREVRTILQELDQLMEKSVETNQ
;
A
#
# COMPACT_ATOMS: atom_id res chain seq x y z
N MET A 1 33.37 -19.30 3.52
CA MET A 1 32.19 -18.91 4.34
C MET A 1 31.92 -17.41 4.29
N ASP A 2 32.96 -16.57 4.10
CA ASP A 2 32.83 -15.11 3.97
C ASP A 2 32.17 -14.63 2.66
N GLU A 3 32.49 -15.24 1.51
CA GLU A 3 31.89 -14.86 0.22
C GLU A 3 30.37 -15.06 0.19
N ARG A 4 29.84 -16.10 0.83
CA ARG A 4 28.38 -16.34 0.91
C ARG A 4 27.68 -15.27 1.77
N LYS A 5 28.30 -14.84 2.87
CA LYS A 5 27.77 -13.75 3.72
C LYS A 5 27.85 -12.40 3.01
N SER A 6 28.93 -12.14 2.27
CA SER A 6 29.10 -10.94 1.45
C SER A 6 28.07 -10.85 0.31
N LYS A 7 27.88 -11.93 -0.47
CA LYS A 7 26.83 -12.00 -1.50
C LYS A 7 25.44 -11.79 -0.90
N THR A 8 25.12 -12.45 0.22
CA THR A 8 23.79 -12.35 0.85
C THR A 8 23.49 -10.92 1.34
N LYS A 9 24.47 -10.24 1.95
CA LYS A 9 24.32 -8.83 2.38
C LYS A 9 24.16 -7.90 1.18
N SER A 10 24.95 -8.07 0.12
CA SER A 10 24.85 -7.26 -1.10
C SER A 10 23.48 -7.41 -1.77
N THR A 11 22.95 -8.63 -1.86
CA THR A 11 21.63 -8.89 -2.47
C THR A 11 20.48 -8.37 -1.61
N PHE A 12 20.61 -8.39 -0.27
CA PHE A 12 19.63 -7.82 0.63
C PHE A 12 19.60 -6.29 0.55
N LEU A 13 20.77 -5.64 0.59
CA LEU A 13 20.89 -4.19 0.46
C LEU A 13 20.30 -3.70 -0.86
N LEU A 14 20.56 -4.38 -1.98
CA LEU A 14 20.02 -4.02 -3.28
C LEU A 14 18.49 -4.05 -3.33
N ARG A 15 17.83 -4.89 -2.53
CA ARG A 15 16.36 -5.00 -2.48
C ARG A 15 15.71 -3.91 -1.63
N VAL A 16 16.40 -3.43 -0.61
CA VAL A 16 15.89 -2.39 0.32
C VAL A 16 16.26 -0.98 -0.16
N LEU A 17 17.30 -0.87 -0.98
CA LEU A 17 17.84 0.39 -1.48
C LEU A 17 16.79 1.30 -2.17
N PRO A 18 15.92 0.81 -3.08
CA PRO A 18 14.94 1.69 -3.73
C PRO A 18 13.97 2.32 -2.74
N GLN A 19 13.57 1.57 -1.70
CA GLN A 19 12.71 2.10 -0.65
C GLN A 19 13.43 3.14 0.21
N LEU A 20 14.70 2.92 0.54
CA LEU A 20 15.50 3.91 1.27
C LEU A 20 15.68 5.19 0.47
N ILE A 21 15.86 5.09 -0.85
CA ILE A 21 15.92 6.25 -1.75
C ILE A 21 14.60 7.01 -1.72
N LEU A 22 13.46 6.33 -1.87
CA LEU A 22 12.13 6.97 -1.82
C LEU A 22 11.89 7.67 -0.49
N VAL A 23 12.18 7.01 0.64
CA VAL A 23 12.07 7.61 1.98
C VAL A 23 13.00 8.81 2.10
N GLY A 24 14.24 8.71 1.61
CA GLY A 24 15.19 9.82 1.61
C GLY A 24 14.71 11.03 0.79
N ILE A 25 14.16 10.80 -0.41
CA ILE A 25 13.59 11.86 -1.25
C ILE A 25 12.37 12.49 -0.56
N LEU A 26 11.50 11.69 0.05
CA LEU A 26 10.34 12.19 0.80
C LEU A 26 10.77 13.03 2.00
N SER A 27 11.75 12.57 2.78
CA SER A 27 12.30 13.33 3.90
C SER A 27 12.93 14.64 3.44
N LEU A 28 13.68 14.62 2.34
CA LEU A 28 14.27 15.84 1.76
C LEU A 28 13.18 16.81 1.31
N HIS A 29 12.13 16.32 0.64
CA HIS A 29 11.00 17.11 0.19
C HIS A 29 10.30 17.84 1.36
N LEU A 30 10.03 17.13 2.46
CA LEU A 30 9.47 17.72 3.68
C LEU A 30 10.43 18.75 4.32
N VAL A 31 11.72 18.43 4.46
CA VAL A 31 12.67 19.37 5.08
C VAL A 31 12.82 20.66 4.27
N ILE A 32 12.93 20.55 2.94
CA ILE A 32 13.01 21.71 2.05
C ILE A 32 11.71 22.50 2.06
N GLY A 33 10.57 21.80 2.03
CA GLY A 33 9.25 22.42 2.09
C GLY A 33 9.08 23.25 3.36
N ALA A 34 9.38 22.66 4.53
CA ALA A 34 9.22 23.35 5.82
C ALA A 34 10.08 24.61 5.89
N PHE A 35 11.31 24.57 5.37
CA PHE A 35 12.17 25.75 5.28
C PHE A 35 11.54 26.84 4.41
N ILE A 36 11.01 26.49 3.23
CA ILE A 36 10.35 27.44 2.33
C ILE A 36 9.07 28.00 2.97
N PHE A 37 8.23 27.20 3.60
CA PHE A 37 7.03 27.67 4.29
C PHE A 37 7.34 28.69 5.38
N GLN A 38 8.37 28.44 6.21
CA GLN A 38 8.78 29.39 7.25
C GLN A 38 9.38 30.68 6.68
N CYS A 39 9.92 30.66 5.46
CA CYS A 39 10.36 31.88 4.78
C CYS A 39 9.20 32.65 4.10
N LEU A 40 8.16 31.95 3.65
CA LEU A 40 7.05 32.54 2.90
C LEU A 40 5.88 33.01 3.78
N ASP A 41 5.72 32.44 4.97
CA ASP A 41 4.55 32.67 5.81
C ASP A 41 4.94 32.98 7.26
N GLU A 42 4.67 34.22 7.69
CA GLU A 42 5.02 34.71 9.02
C GLU A 42 4.31 33.95 10.16
N GLU A 43 3.10 33.43 9.93
CA GLU A 43 2.40 32.64 10.95
C GLU A 43 3.01 31.24 11.07
N LEU A 44 3.38 30.60 9.95
CA LEU A 44 4.11 29.32 10.00
C LEU A 44 5.54 29.48 10.53
N ALA A 45 6.16 30.64 10.34
CA ALA A 45 7.48 30.96 10.89
C ALA A 45 7.50 30.99 12.43
N LYS A 46 6.36 31.27 13.09
CA LYS A 46 6.24 31.25 14.56
C LYS A 46 6.19 29.83 15.13
N LEU A 47 5.83 28.84 14.32
CA LEU A 47 5.75 27.44 14.74
C LEU A 47 7.14 26.80 14.77
N ARG A 48 7.30 25.70 15.52
CA ARG A 48 8.56 24.96 15.51
C ARG A 48 8.71 24.26 14.16
N PHE A 49 9.95 24.10 13.71
CA PHE A 49 10.25 23.46 12.42
C PHE A 49 9.55 22.10 12.24
N LEU A 50 9.53 21.26 13.29
CA LEU A 50 8.86 19.95 13.23
C LEU A 50 7.33 20.03 13.23
N ASP A 51 6.72 21.10 13.75
CA ASP A 51 5.27 21.32 13.62
C ASP A 51 4.91 21.62 12.17
N VAL A 52 5.76 22.39 11.47
CA VAL A 52 5.60 22.68 10.04
C VAL A 52 5.78 21.40 9.22
N VAL A 53 6.81 20.60 9.50
CA VAL A 53 7.00 19.27 8.85
C VAL A 53 5.79 18.36 9.09
N PHE A 54 5.20 18.39 10.30
CA PHE A 54 3.99 17.62 10.59
C PHE A 54 2.77 18.15 9.82
N PHE A 55 2.59 19.46 9.74
CA PHE A 55 1.59 20.12 8.89
C PHE A 55 1.72 19.70 7.42
N GLU A 56 2.95 19.66 6.90
CA GLU A 56 3.20 19.20 5.54
C GLU A 56 2.86 17.74 5.36
N PHE A 57 3.29 16.88 6.30
CA PHE A 57 2.98 15.45 6.28
C PHE A 57 1.47 15.20 6.28
N ILE A 58 0.68 15.88 7.12
CA ILE A 58 -0.78 15.74 7.12
C ILE A 58 -1.41 16.28 5.82
N THR A 59 -0.76 17.28 5.19
CA THR A 59 -1.22 17.86 3.92
C THR A 59 -0.99 16.89 2.76
N ILE A 60 0.21 16.32 2.62
CA ILE A 60 0.54 15.38 1.53
C ILE A 60 -0.02 13.98 1.76
N SER A 61 -0.38 13.63 3.01
CA SER A 61 -1.17 12.43 3.31
C SER A 61 -2.67 12.62 3.12
N THR A 62 -3.07 13.79 2.63
CA THR A 62 -4.46 14.16 2.32
C THR A 62 -5.40 14.05 3.52
N ILE A 63 -4.86 14.07 4.75
CA ILE A 63 -5.66 14.12 5.98
C ILE A 63 -6.17 15.55 6.19
N GLY A 64 -5.27 16.53 6.20
CA GLY A 64 -5.61 17.96 6.17
C GLY A 64 -6.56 18.46 7.26
N TYR A 65 -6.19 18.35 8.54
CA TYR A 65 -7.02 18.80 9.68
C TYR A 65 -7.46 20.27 9.63
N GLY A 66 -6.76 21.15 8.90
CA GLY A 66 -7.12 22.56 8.76
C GLY A 66 -6.86 23.46 9.98
N ASN A 67 -6.35 22.91 11.08
CA ASN A 67 -5.97 23.64 12.29
C ASN A 67 -4.73 24.55 12.08
N ILE A 68 -3.81 24.12 11.20
CA ILE A 68 -2.69 24.91 10.69
C ILE A 68 -2.88 25.00 9.18
N SER A 69 -2.81 26.22 8.62
CA SER A 69 -2.99 26.44 7.19
C SER A 69 -2.18 27.64 6.68
N PRO A 70 -1.83 27.66 5.38
CA PRO A 70 -1.15 28.80 4.77
C PRO A 70 -2.04 30.06 4.77
N THR A 71 -1.49 31.17 5.26
CA THR A 71 -2.25 32.39 5.57
C THR A 71 -2.24 33.41 4.45
N ASN A 72 -1.25 33.37 3.56
CA ASN A 72 -1.07 34.33 2.46
C ASN A 72 -1.05 33.66 1.08
N ASP A 73 -1.16 34.46 0.02
CA ASP A 73 -1.29 33.95 -1.35
C ASP A 73 -0.03 33.20 -1.83
N ALA A 74 1.17 33.64 -1.40
CA ALA A 74 2.42 32.99 -1.79
C ALA A 74 2.56 31.60 -1.16
N SER A 75 2.27 31.47 0.13
CA SER A 75 2.33 30.19 0.84
C SER A 75 1.24 29.22 0.35
N ARG A 76 0.03 29.72 0.03
CA ARG A 76 -1.03 28.92 -0.62
C ARG A 76 -0.63 28.41 -2.00
N LEU A 77 -0.05 29.26 -2.84
CA LEU A 77 0.42 28.86 -4.17
C LEU A 77 1.55 27.82 -4.05
N PHE A 78 2.46 28.00 -3.10
CA PHE A 78 3.50 27.03 -2.81
C PHE A 78 2.93 25.67 -2.37
N THR A 79 1.91 25.65 -1.50
CA THR A 79 1.23 24.41 -1.08
C THR A 79 0.71 23.62 -2.27
N ILE A 80 0.14 24.26 -3.29
CA ILE A 80 -0.36 23.57 -4.49
C ILE A 80 0.77 22.79 -5.19
N PHE A 81 1.88 23.47 -5.49
CA PHE A 81 3.01 22.82 -6.18
C PHE A 81 3.71 21.78 -5.32
N PHE A 82 3.84 22.05 -4.03
CA PHE A 82 4.37 21.13 -3.05
C PHE A 82 3.54 19.83 -3.01
N SER A 83 2.21 19.93 -2.91
CA SER A 83 1.31 18.78 -2.85
C SER A 83 1.26 17.95 -4.14
N ILE A 84 1.40 18.57 -5.32
CA ILE A 84 1.45 17.85 -6.60
C ILE A 84 2.59 16.82 -6.62
N ILE A 85 3.72 17.14 -5.99
CA ILE A 85 4.88 16.25 -5.92
C ILE A 85 4.80 15.35 -4.69
N GLY A 86 4.43 15.92 -3.54
CA GLY A 86 4.43 15.22 -2.26
C GLY A 86 3.39 14.10 -2.17
N ILE A 87 2.18 14.30 -2.69
CA ILE A 87 1.09 13.30 -2.60
C ILE A 87 1.47 12.01 -3.35
N PRO A 88 1.85 12.03 -4.65
CA PRO A 88 2.25 10.80 -5.35
C PRO A 88 3.47 10.12 -4.69
N LEU A 89 4.45 10.91 -4.25
CA LEU A 89 5.64 10.39 -3.59
C LEU A 89 5.30 9.66 -2.29
N LEU A 90 4.41 10.22 -1.47
CA LEU A 90 3.94 9.56 -0.26
C LEU A 90 3.15 8.29 -0.59
N ILE A 91 2.19 8.34 -1.52
CA ILE A 91 1.37 7.18 -1.90
C ILE A 91 2.25 6.01 -2.35
N VAL A 92 3.24 6.25 -3.22
CA VAL A 92 4.17 5.20 -3.68
C VAL A 92 4.97 4.64 -2.50
N THR A 93 5.46 5.52 -1.61
CA THR A 93 6.23 5.11 -0.42
C THR A 93 5.39 4.20 0.49
N LEU A 94 4.14 4.58 0.77
CA LEU A 94 3.21 3.82 1.63
C LEU A 94 2.76 2.50 0.98
N ALA A 95 2.50 2.49 -0.33
CA ALA A 95 2.14 1.27 -1.05
C ALA A 95 3.23 0.20 -0.98
N ASN A 96 4.50 0.60 -1.07
CA ASN A 96 5.63 -0.30 -0.90
C ASN A 96 5.72 -0.85 0.54
N PHE A 97 5.50 -0.01 1.56
CA PHE A 97 5.40 -0.48 2.95
C PHE A 97 4.29 -1.52 3.12
N GLY A 98 3.13 -1.32 2.49
CA GLY A 98 2.06 -2.31 2.51
C GLY A 98 2.46 -3.66 1.92
N LYS A 99 3.16 -3.66 0.78
CA LYS A 99 3.71 -4.90 0.19
C LYS A 99 4.72 -5.59 1.11
N TYR A 100 5.60 -4.83 1.76
CA TYR A 100 6.55 -5.39 2.71
C TYR A 100 5.83 -6.01 3.92
N LEU A 101 4.75 -5.39 4.40
CA LEU A 101 3.94 -5.94 5.48
C LEU A 101 3.28 -7.27 5.08
N THR A 102 2.70 -7.36 3.88
CA THR A 102 2.12 -8.60 3.35
C THR A 102 3.17 -9.70 3.23
N LYS A 103 4.37 -9.38 2.71
CA LYS A 103 5.50 -10.33 2.61
C LYS A 103 5.99 -10.78 3.98
N PHE A 104 6.06 -9.86 4.94
CA PHE A 104 6.43 -10.16 6.32
C PHE A 104 5.43 -11.12 6.96
N TYR A 105 4.14 -10.88 6.78
CA TYR A 105 3.07 -11.76 7.28
C TYR A 105 3.19 -13.19 6.72
N TRP A 106 3.33 -13.35 5.41
CA TRP A 106 3.45 -14.69 4.82
C TRP A 106 4.72 -15.41 5.23
N LYS A 107 5.83 -14.66 5.35
CA LYS A 107 7.08 -15.21 5.88
C LYS A 107 6.95 -15.63 7.35
N PHE A 108 6.22 -14.86 8.14
CA PHE A 108 5.93 -15.20 9.53
C PHE A 108 5.03 -16.44 9.63
N GLN A 109 4.05 -16.61 8.74
CA GLN A 109 3.23 -17.83 8.67
C GLN A 109 4.02 -19.05 8.20
N ASP A 110 4.94 -18.88 7.25
CA ASP A 110 5.87 -19.95 6.83
C ASP A 110 6.78 -20.36 8.01
N PHE A 111 7.26 -19.38 8.77
CA PHE A 111 8.01 -19.62 10.00
C PHE A 111 7.17 -20.39 11.04
N LEU A 112 5.88 -20.09 11.17
CA LEU A 112 4.92 -20.84 12.00
C LEU A 112 4.49 -22.19 11.37
N ARG A 113 5.16 -22.66 10.31
CA ARG A 113 4.95 -23.95 9.63
C ARG A 113 3.55 -24.15 9.04
N SER A 114 2.93 -23.11 8.48
CA SER A 114 1.76 -23.30 7.61
C SER A 114 2.20 -23.84 6.24
N GLU A 115 1.69 -25.01 5.83
CA GLU A 115 2.01 -25.62 4.53
C GLU A 115 1.63 -24.71 3.34
N ASP A 116 0.57 -23.93 3.48
CA ASP A 116 0.06 -22.99 2.47
C ASP A 116 0.89 -21.70 2.33
N ALA A 117 1.71 -21.35 3.33
CA ALA A 117 2.35 -20.04 3.36
C ALA A 117 3.44 -19.87 2.29
N LYS A 118 4.14 -20.95 1.94
CA LYS A 118 5.19 -20.90 0.90
C LYS A 118 4.62 -20.62 -0.48
N SER A 119 3.51 -21.26 -0.84
CA SER A 119 2.88 -21.06 -2.14
C SER A 119 2.32 -19.64 -2.26
N LYS A 120 1.66 -19.15 -1.20
CA LYS A 120 1.10 -17.79 -1.15
C LYS A 120 2.15 -16.68 -1.13
N LEU A 121 3.30 -16.93 -0.48
CA LEU A 121 4.45 -16.03 -0.54
C LEU A 121 5.08 -15.99 -1.95
N ALA A 122 5.14 -17.13 -2.64
CA ALA A 122 5.69 -17.22 -3.99
C ALA A 122 4.78 -16.56 -5.04
N SER A 123 3.46 -16.60 -4.82
CA SER A 123 2.46 -15.97 -5.70
C SER A 123 2.16 -14.51 -5.35
N ASP A 124 2.89 -13.88 -4.42
CA ASP A 124 2.62 -12.53 -3.90
C ASP A 124 1.13 -12.31 -3.52
N ALA A 125 0.53 -13.29 -2.84
CA ALA A 125 -0.88 -13.25 -2.45
C ALA A 125 -1.19 -12.14 -1.42
N ASP A 126 -2.39 -11.55 -1.50
CA ASP A 126 -2.84 -10.58 -0.51
C ASP A 126 -3.06 -11.21 0.89
N MET A 127 -2.88 -10.39 1.92
CA MET A 127 -3.16 -10.80 3.30
C MET A 127 -4.66 -11.05 3.50
N PRO A 128 -5.06 -12.07 4.30
CA PRO A 128 -6.47 -12.31 4.61
C PRO A 128 -7.12 -11.10 5.31
N ILE A 129 -8.37 -10.79 4.92
CA ILE A 129 -9.10 -9.62 5.42
C ILE A 129 -9.17 -9.56 6.96
N TRP A 130 -9.43 -10.70 7.62
CA TRP A 130 -9.53 -10.77 9.07
C TRP A 130 -8.25 -10.35 9.80
N VAL A 131 -7.08 -10.60 9.20
CA VAL A 131 -5.78 -10.20 9.78
C VAL A 131 -5.59 -8.70 9.65
N ILE A 132 -5.92 -8.12 8.50
CA ILE A 132 -5.83 -6.67 8.29
C ILE A 132 -6.81 -5.94 9.23
N LEU A 133 -8.05 -6.42 9.34
CA LEU A 133 -9.03 -5.86 10.28
C LEU A 133 -8.55 -5.95 11.73
N PHE A 134 -7.94 -7.07 12.13
CA PHE A 134 -7.35 -7.21 13.45
C PHE A 134 -6.21 -6.21 13.69
N LEU A 135 -5.29 -6.04 12.72
CA LEU A 135 -4.19 -5.07 12.79
C LEU A 135 -4.70 -3.62 12.83
N TYR A 136 -5.76 -3.33 12.08
CA TYR A 136 -6.39 -2.01 12.03
C TYR A 136 -7.03 -1.66 13.38
N CYS A 137 -7.86 -2.55 13.92
CA CYS A 137 -8.48 -2.37 15.23
C CYS A 137 -7.43 -2.29 16.35
N SER A 138 -6.40 -3.13 16.33
CA SER A 138 -5.34 -3.09 17.36
C SER A 138 -4.52 -1.80 17.30
N THR A 139 -4.25 -1.29 16.09
CA THR A 139 -3.58 0.01 15.91
C THR A 139 -4.42 1.14 16.48
N MET A 140 -5.73 1.20 16.20
CA MET A 140 -6.61 2.23 16.75
C MET A 140 -6.67 2.20 18.28
N LEU A 141 -6.77 1.00 18.87
CA LEU A 141 -6.73 0.84 20.33
C LEU A 141 -5.38 1.26 20.92
N PHE A 142 -4.28 0.94 20.25
CA PHE A 142 -2.95 1.35 20.67
C PHE A 142 -2.77 2.88 20.62
N GLY A 143 -3.30 3.55 19.60
CA GLY A 143 -3.31 5.00 19.51
C GLY A 143 -4.00 5.68 20.69
N SER A 144 -5.15 5.16 21.12
CA SER A 144 -5.90 5.66 22.27
C SER A 144 -5.15 5.56 23.60
N MET A 145 -4.16 4.66 23.72
CA MET A 145 -3.34 4.58 24.93
C MET A 145 -2.22 5.63 24.99
N TRP A 146 -1.82 6.21 23.85
CA TRP A 146 -0.62 7.04 23.73
C TRP A 146 -0.89 8.48 23.30
N ILE A 147 -1.95 8.72 22.50
CA ILE A 147 -2.35 10.05 22.06
C ILE A 147 -3.30 10.60 23.11
N ASP A 148 -2.74 11.31 24.08
CA ASP A 148 -3.49 11.89 25.19
C ASP A 148 -4.14 13.21 24.75
N HIS A 149 -5.40 13.17 24.32
CA HIS A 149 -6.16 14.37 23.97
C HIS A 149 -6.66 15.12 25.22
N ASN A 150 -7.01 14.36 26.26
CA ASN A 150 -7.55 14.83 27.52
C ASN A 150 -6.98 13.91 28.60
N ARG A 151 -6.25 14.46 29.60
CA ARG A 151 -5.43 13.75 30.61
C ARG A 151 -6.12 12.67 31.48
N ASN A 152 -7.29 12.18 31.07
CA ASN A 152 -8.02 11.05 31.60
C ASN A 152 -7.98 9.87 30.61
N HIS A 153 -7.63 8.70 31.13
CA HIS A 153 -7.48 7.46 30.39
C HIS A 153 -8.64 7.11 29.44
N PHE A 154 -8.30 6.61 28.24
CA PHE A 154 -9.16 5.94 27.24
C PHE A 154 -10.51 6.60 26.99
N THR A 155 -10.58 7.48 26.00
CA THR A 155 -11.82 8.09 25.55
C THR A 155 -12.21 7.63 24.14
N VAL A 156 -13.53 7.58 23.87
CA VAL A 156 -14.06 7.31 22.52
C VAL A 156 -13.48 8.29 21.49
N ASP A 157 -13.18 9.51 21.92
CA ASP A 157 -12.59 10.58 21.12
C ASP A 157 -11.22 10.19 20.54
N ASP A 158 -10.40 9.40 21.24
CA ASP A 158 -9.07 9.01 20.74
C ASP A 158 -9.16 7.92 19.65
N ILE A 159 -10.13 7.01 19.80
CA ILE A 159 -10.45 6.01 18.78
C ILE A 159 -11.07 6.68 17.56
N TYR A 160 -11.98 7.63 17.80
CA TYR A 160 -12.60 8.46 16.78
C TYR A 160 -11.55 9.23 15.98
N PHE A 161 -10.64 9.91 16.66
CA PHE A 161 -9.50 10.60 16.08
C PHE A 161 -8.69 9.64 15.19
N GLY A 162 -8.31 8.47 15.70
CA GLY A 162 -7.57 7.47 14.95
C GLY A 162 -8.27 7.06 13.65
N PHE A 163 -9.56 6.74 13.73
CA PHE A 163 -10.34 6.35 12.55
C PHE A 163 -10.45 7.46 11.51
N ILE A 164 -10.85 8.65 11.92
CA ILE A 164 -11.06 9.80 11.02
C ILE A 164 -9.76 10.23 10.35
N SER A 165 -8.63 10.07 11.05
CA SER A 165 -7.31 10.36 10.51
C SER A 165 -6.84 9.29 9.53
N PHE A 166 -7.01 8.02 9.85
CA PHE A 166 -6.61 6.90 8.98
C PHE A 166 -7.43 6.84 7.69
N ALA A 167 -8.73 7.13 7.80
CA ALA A 167 -9.63 7.26 6.65
C ALA A 167 -9.37 8.55 5.84
N THR A 168 -8.37 9.36 6.22
CA THR A 168 -8.02 10.64 5.59
C THR A 168 -9.21 11.59 5.46
N VAL A 169 -10.13 11.57 6.43
CA VAL A 169 -11.28 12.49 6.50
C VAL A 169 -10.85 13.79 7.18
N GLY A 170 -10.13 13.68 8.29
CA GLY A 170 -9.43 14.79 8.93
C GLY A 170 -10.30 15.99 9.32
N PHE A 171 -11.39 15.79 10.06
CA PHE A 171 -12.25 16.90 10.50
C PHE A 171 -11.53 18.01 11.29
N GLY A 172 -10.45 17.67 11.99
CA GLY A 172 -9.63 18.63 12.73
C GLY A 172 -10.23 19.12 14.05
N ASP A 173 -11.35 18.54 14.45
CA ASP A 173 -12.01 18.75 15.74
C ASP A 173 -11.20 18.18 16.91
N THR A 174 -10.53 17.05 16.66
CA THR A 174 -9.55 16.43 17.55
C THR A 174 -8.21 16.33 16.82
N VAL A 175 -7.15 16.85 17.45
CA VAL A 175 -5.77 16.78 16.95
C VAL A 175 -4.84 16.39 18.09
N PRO A 176 -3.72 15.71 17.80
CA PRO A 176 -2.77 15.32 18.83
C PRO A 176 -2.13 16.59 19.39
N LYS A 177 -2.14 16.74 20.72
CA LYS A 177 -1.35 17.76 21.40
C LYS A 177 0.09 17.31 21.37
N THR A 178 0.94 18.06 20.68
CA THR A 178 2.33 17.70 20.48
C THR A 178 3.23 18.73 21.14
N ASP A 179 3.30 18.75 22.47
CA ASP A 179 4.15 19.70 23.20
C ASP A 179 5.63 19.32 23.05
N LYS A 180 5.93 18.02 22.89
CA LYS A 180 7.29 17.51 22.73
C LYS A 180 7.55 17.00 21.31
N ILE A 181 8.81 17.08 20.88
CA ILE A 181 9.28 16.53 19.60
C ILE A 181 8.97 15.03 19.48
N SER A 182 9.12 14.27 20.56
CA SER A 182 8.81 12.83 20.58
C SER A 182 7.34 12.54 20.26
N GLU A 183 6.42 13.40 20.69
CA GLU A 183 4.99 13.25 20.46
C GLU A 183 4.65 13.52 18.99
N ILE A 184 5.29 14.52 18.36
CA ILE A 184 5.15 14.77 16.91
C ILE A 184 5.62 13.56 16.11
N ILE A 185 6.82 13.06 16.40
CA ILE A 185 7.40 11.93 15.67
C ILE A 185 6.50 10.70 15.83
N PHE A 186 6.04 10.43 17.04
CA PHE A 186 5.14 9.32 17.30
C PHE A 186 3.81 9.49 16.57
N ALA A 187 3.20 10.67 16.59
CA ALA A 187 1.97 10.96 15.86
C ALA A 187 2.15 10.78 14.35
N ALA A 188 3.25 11.28 13.77
CA ALA A 188 3.55 11.10 12.35
C ALA A 188 3.70 9.62 11.96
N LEU A 189 4.42 8.84 12.77
CA LEU A 189 4.60 7.40 12.56
C LEU A 189 3.27 6.63 12.71
N TYR A 190 2.48 6.97 13.73
CA TYR A 190 1.16 6.38 13.97
C TYR A 190 0.20 6.63 12.81
N LEU A 191 0.10 7.89 12.36
CA LEU A 191 -0.72 8.27 11.21
C LEU A 191 -0.22 7.61 9.93
N GLY A 192 1.10 7.64 9.67
CA GLY A 192 1.70 6.98 8.51
C GLY A 192 1.41 5.47 8.48
N TRP A 193 1.52 4.79 9.63
CA TRP A 193 1.18 3.38 9.77
C TRP A 193 -0.31 3.11 9.52
N GLY A 194 -1.20 3.95 10.06
CA GLY A 194 -2.63 3.84 9.82
C GLY A 194 -3.03 4.03 8.35
N VAL A 195 -2.39 4.97 7.64
CA VAL A 195 -2.62 5.16 6.19
C VAL A 195 -2.10 3.95 5.39
N VAL A 196 -0.99 3.32 5.78
CA VAL A 196 -0.54 2.04 5.17
C VAL A 196 -1.61 0.97 5.33
N LEU A 197 -2.13 0.76 6.55
CA LEU A 197 -3.17 -0.25 6.78
C LEU A 197 -4.45 0.04 5.99
N THR A 198 -4.86 1.31 5.92
CA THR A 198 -6.01 1.77 5.15
C THR A 198 -5.82 1.48 3.65
N THR A 199 -4.62 1.74 3.11
CA THR A 199 -4.29 1.44 1.71
C THR A 199 -4.40 -0.06 1.40
N ILE A 200 -3.90 -0.92 2.29
CA ILE A 200 -4.02 -2.38 2.12
C ILE A 200 -5.48 -2.82 2.20
N LEU A 201 -6.24 -2.26 3.14
CA LEU A 201 -7.66 -2.54 3.30
C LEU A 201 -8.44 -2.18 2.03
N PHE A 202 -8.16 -1.02 1.42
CA PHE A 202 -8.75 -0.61 0.14
C PHE A 202 -8.40 -1.57 -0.99
N ASN A 203 -7.15 -2.03 -1.10
CA ASN A 203 -6.75 -3.00 -2.12
C ASN A 203 -7.51 -4.33 -1.98
N VAL A 204 -7.68 -4.81 -0.75
CA VAL A 204 -8.46 -6.03 -0.48
C VAL A 204 -9.93 -5.81 -0.83
N PHE A 205 -10.53 -4.70 -0.40
CA PHE A 205 -11.90 -4.37 -0.78
C PHE A 205 -12.07 -4.30 -2.29
N ASN A 206 -11.13 -3.67 -3.01
CA ASN A 206 -11.17 -3.60 -4.46
C ASN A 206 -11.20 -5.00 -5.09
N ASN A 207 -10.39 -5.93 -4.58
CA ASN A 207 -10.39 -7.32 -5.04
C ASN A 207 -11.71 -8.05 -4.73
N TYR A 208 -12.37 -7.75 -3.61
CA TYR A 208 -13.72 -8.24 -3.32
C TYR A 208 -14.78 -7.61 -4.24
N PHE A 209 -14.74 -6.31 -4.48
CA PHE A 209 -15.66 -5.62 -5.40
C PHE A 209 -15.55 -6.17 -6.82
N HIS A 210 -14.33 -6.48 -7.29
CA HIS A 210 -14.14 -7.18 -8.55
C HIS A 210 -14.89 -8.52 -8.55
N ARG A 211 -14.76 -9.35 -7.51
CA ARG A 211 -15.51 -10.62 -7.42
C ARG A 211 -17.03 -10.43 -7.39
N VAL A 212 -17.52 -9.42 -6.68
CA VAL A 212 -18.96 -9.10 -6.58
C VAL A 212 -19.50 -8.59 -7.92
N TYR A 213 -18.76 -7.77 -8.65
CA TYR A 213 -19.14 -7.26 -9.97
C TYR A 213 -19.32 -8.38 -11.01
N TYR A 214 -18.54 -9.45 -10.89
CA TYR A 214 -18.67 -10.65 -11.71
C TYR A 214 -19.64 -11.70 -11.12
N LEU A 215 -20.15 -11.49 -9.90
CA LEU A 215 -21.12 -12.38 -9.27
C LEU A 215 -22.46 -12.31 -10.02
N GLY A 216 -22.88 -13.42 -10.60
CA GLY A 216 -24.16 -13.51 -11.34
C GLY A 216 -24.06 -13.30 -12.85
N ARG A 217 -22.90 -12.90 -13.39
CA ARG A 217 -22.63 -13.13 -14.82
C ARG A 217 -22.29 -14.61 -14.98
N ARG A 218 -23.15 -15.38 -15.66
CA ARG A 218 -22.79 -16.74 -16.10
C ARG A 218 -21.45 -16.64 -16.84
N PHE A 219 -20.40 -17.27 -16.31
CA PHE A 219 -19.17 -17.54 -17.05
C PHE A 219 -19.58 -18.13 -18.40
N LYS A 220 -19.55 -17.32 -19.47
CA LYS A 220 -19.88 -17.76 -20.82
C LYS A 220 -18.62 -18.39 -21.42
N GLY A 221 -18.20 -19.49 -20.80
CA GLY A 221 -17.08 -20.32 -21.22
C GLY A 221 -15.71 -19.67 -21.03
N HIS A 222 -14.68 -20.52 -21.05
CA HIS A 222 -13.23 -20.28 -20.97
C HIS A 222 -12.63 -19.26 -21.97
N ARG A 223 -13.39 -18.25 -22.43
CA ARG A 223 -12.93 -17.24 -23.40
C ARG A 223 -12.17 -16.09 -22.73
N ASP A 224 -12.57 -15.72 -21.52
CA ASP A 224 -12.04 -14.56 -20.79
C ASP A 224 -11.49 -14.94 -19.40
N VAL A 225 -10.77 -16.06 -19.32
CA VAL A 225 -9.97 -16.34 -18.13
C VAL A 225 -8.68 -15.53 -18.28
N ASP A 226 -8.44 -14.61 -17.36
CA ASP A 226 -7.18 -13.87 -17.29
C ASP A 226 -6.10 -14.82 -16.75
N VAL A 227 -5.04 -15.01 -17.54
CA VAL A 227 -3.85 -15.78 -17.14
C VAL A 227 -2.70 -14.80 -17.00
N PHE A 228 -2.04 -14.84 -15.84
CA PHE A 228 -0.89 -13.98 -15.56
C PHE A 228 0.38 -14.62 -16.12
N ILE A 229 0.94 -14.06 -17.19
CA ILE A 229 2.19 -14.57 -17.81
C ILE A 229 3.15 -13.40 -17.97
N GLY A 230 4.35 -13.52 -17.40
CA GLY A 230 5.43 -12.53 -17.61
C GLY A 230 5.17 -11.13 -17.02
N GLY A 231 4.20 -10.98 -16.12
CA GLY A 231 3.87 -9.69 -15.50
C GLY A 231 2.70 -8.94 -16.15
N GLU A 232 2.12 -9.48 -17.23
CA GLU A 232 0.91 -8.94 -17.86
C GLU A 232 -0.28 -9.89 -17.71
N CYS A 233 -1.47 -9.32 -17.53
CA CYS A 233 -2.74 -10.06 -17.55
C CYS A 233 -3.15 -10.28 -19.02
N ILE A 234 -3.10 -11.52 -19.49
CA ILE A 234 -3.47 -11.87 -20.87
C ILE A 234 -4.65 -12.84 -20.83
N THR A 235 -5.70 -12.56 -21.59
CA THR A 235 -6.85 -13.46 -21.71
C THR A 235 -6.50 -14.72 -22.48
N VAL A 236 -7.11 -15.87 -22.15
CA VAL A 236 -6.98 -17.11 -22.95
C VAL A 236 -7.35 -16.89 -24.42
N SER A 237 -8.30 -16.00 -24.72
CA SER A 237 -8.64 -15.61 -26.10
C SER A 237 -7.49 -14.86 -26.79
N GLN A 238 -6.81 -13.95 -26.10
CA GLN A 238 -5.64 -13.26 -26.64
C GLN A 238 -4.50 -14.23 -26.89
N ILE A 239 -4.23 -15.16 -25.96
CA ILE A 239 -3.21 -16.21 -26.13
C ILE A 239 -3.52 -17.06 -27.37
N THR A 240 -4.74 -17.56 -27.50
CA THR A 240 -5.13 -18.34 -28.69
C THR A 240 -5.06 -17.54 -29.98
N SER A 241 -5.38 -16.25 -29.95
CA SER A 241 -5.25 -15.39 -31.14
C SER A 241 -3.80 -15.10 -31.52
N LEU A 242 -2.91 -14.88 -30.54
CA LEU A 242 -1.48 -14.66 -30.74
C LEU A 242 -0.81 -15.93 -31.27
N VAL A 243 -1.14 -17.08 -30.70
CA VAL A 243 -0.68 -18.40 -31.16
C VAL A 243 -1.18 -18.64 -32.59
N ALA A 244 -2.46 -18.41 -32.87
CA ALA A 244 -3.02 -18.56 -34.21
C ALA A 244 -2.35 -17.65 -35.25
N GLN A 245 -2.08 -16.40 -34.89
CA GLN A 245 -1.37 -15.46 -35.75
C GLN A 245 0.08 -15.91 -36.02
N GLN A 246 0.77 -16.42 -35.00
CA GLN A 246 2.15 -16.92 -35.12
C GLN A 246 2.24 -18.16 -36.03
N PHE A 247 1.22 -19.01 -36.01
CA PHE A 247 1.16 -20.23 -36.82
C PHE A 247 0.38 -20.05 -38.13
N HIS A 248 -0.01 -18.82 -38.49
CA HIS A 248 -0.84 -18.52 -39.66
C HIS A 248 -2.12 -19.36 -39.77
N ALA A 249 -2.67 -19.75 -38.63
CA ALA A 249 -3.84 -20.63 -38.52
C ALA A 249 -5.07 -19.82 -38.11
N ALA A 250 -6.26 -20.34 -38.39
CA ALA A 250 -7.47 -19.75 -37.82
C ALA A 250 -7.50 -20.02 -36.30
N PRO A 251 -7.91 -19.06 -35.44
CA PRO A 251 -8.01 -19.28 -33.98
C PRO A 251 -8.89 -20.47 -33.58
N ARG A 252 -9.80 -20.89 -34.47
CA ARG A 252 -10.60 -22.11 -34.30
C ARG A 252 -9.78 -23.39 -34.46
N GLU A 253 -8.83 -23.43 -35.39
CA GLU A 253 -7.98 -24.61 -35.65
C GLU A 253 -7.00 -24.85 -34.49
N VAL A 254 -6.35 -23.79 -34.01
CA VAL A 254 -5.47 -23.88 -32.83
C VAL A 254 -6.23 -24.40 -31.62
N ARG A 255 -7.49 -23.97 -31.47
CA ARG A 255 -8.34 -24.42 -30.38
C ARG A 255 -8.70 -25.91 -30.49
N THR A 256 -8.99 -26.38 -31.70
CA THR A 256 -9.25 -27.81 -31.95
C THR A 256 -8.01 -28.65 -31.64
N ILE A 257 -6.82 -28.21 -32.08
CA ILE A 257 -5.56 -28.89 -31.81
C ILE A 257 -5.25 -28.95 -30.30
N LEU A 258 -5.46 -27.85 -29.58
CA LEU A 258 -5.27 -27.82 -28.11
C LEU A 258 -6.23 -28.78 -27.39
N GLN A 259 -7.50 -28.84 -27.82
CA GLN A 259 -8.48 -29.77 -27.26
C GLN A 259 -8.14 -31.24 -27.56
N GLU A 260 -7.62 -31.53 -28.75
CA GLU A 260 -7.15 -32.87 -29.12
C GLU A 260 -5.91 -33.28 -28.32
N LEU A 261 -4.98 -32.35 -28.08
CA LEU A 261 -3.81 -32.58 -27.24
C LEU A 261 -4.18 -32.88 -25.79
N ASP A 262 -5.11 -32.12 -25.19
CA ASP A 262 -5.59 -32.38 -23.82
C ASP A 262 -6.24 -33.77 -23.71
N GLN A 263 -7.06 -34.16 -24.69
CA GLN A 263 -7.66 -35.50 -24.73
C GLN A 263 -6.64 -36.63 -24.90
N LEU A 264 -5.57 -36.39 -25.69
CA LEU A 264 -4.48 -37.36 -25.85
C LEU A 264 -3.63 -37.47 -24.58
N MET A 265 -3.39 -36.36 -23.88
CA MET A 265 -2.70 -36.38 -22.59
C MET A 265 -3.53 -37.12 -21.54
N GLU A 266 -4.83 -36.85 -21.40
CA GLU A 266 -5.71 -37.59 -20.48
C GLU A 266 -5.70 -39.09 -20.76
N LYS A 267 -5.84 -39.50 -22.02
CA LYS A 267 -5.75 -40.92 -22.41
C LYS A 267 -4.39 -41.53 -22.08
N SER A 268 -3.29 -40.79 -22.24
CA SER A 268 -1.94 -41.29 -21.94
C SER A 268 -1.68 -41.46 -20.44
N VAL A 269 -2.39 -40.70 -19.60
CA VAL A 269 -2.36 -40.83 -18.14
C VAL A 269 -3.19 -42.04 -17.69
N GLU A 270 -4.35 -42.28 -18.30
CA GLU A 270 -5.18 -43.45 -18.01
C GLU A 270 -4.57 -44.77 -18.50
N THR A 271 -3.81 -44.77 -19.59
CA THR A 271 -3.17 -45.99 -20.13
C THR A 271 -1.92 -46.41 -19.35
N ASN A 272 -1.43 -45.58 -18.43
CA ASN A 272 -0.26 -45.84 -17.57
C ASN A 272 -0.64 -46.16 -16.11
N GLN A 273 -1.91 -46.45 -15.83
CA GLN A 273 -2.40 -47.08 -14.59
C GLN A 273 -2.86 -48.51 -14.87
#